data_AF-A0A975N974-F1
#
_entry.id   AF-A0A975N974-F1
#
_cell.length_a   1.000
_cell.length_b   1.000
_cell.length_c   1.000
_cell.angle_alpha   90.00
_cell.angle_beta   90.00
_cell.angle_gamma   90.00
#
_symmetry.space_group_name_H-M   'P 1'
#
loop_
_entity.id
_entity.type
_entity.pdbx_description
1 polymer ?
#
loop_
_entity_poly.entity_id
_entity_poly.type
_entity_poly.pdbx_seq_one_letter_code
_entity_poly.pdbx_strand_id
1 'polypeptide(L)'
;MTVEQTWRARSTVHDIGDAERDPRRASRVYPAGPRSHGGQVPKDGMRSTTEAPEWCLDPRPWFPCPECGEGLFWEDLQHGVQLICANYQCSSAGMSLPVWRAQQHREDLGLDAPVSEAGWPRPALEGLPVPYITPVTSGRPWWGLTHGARVVRCQNQWCCQVCGFGLPPRAWVLVNTFGDVLSSSAMHEKCLQMSTSTCPHLLGPGSRLRQAEVERSDILGDGEPLSERGALTREHWTVPTLNTSTSISTP
;
A
#
# COMPACT_ATOMS: atom_id res chain seq x y z
N MET A 1 3.28 -31.83 44.38
CA MET A 1 2.05 -31.05 44.15
C MET A 1 1.95 -30.80 42.67
N THR A 2 1.27 -31.69 41.97
CA THR A 2 1.07 -31.69 40.51
C THR A 2 -0.37 -31.25 40.24
N VAL A 3 -0.55 -30.21 39.44
CA VAL A 3 -1.86 -29.73 39.01
C VAL A 3 -1.99 -30.05 37.52
N GLU A 4 -2.70 -31.13 37.21
CA GLU A 4 -3.22 -31.41 35.88
C GLU A 4 -4.45 -30.52 35.64
N GLN A 5 -4.44 -29.72 34.58
CA GLN A 5 -5.63 -29.03 34.07
C GLN A 5 -5.95 -29.54 32.67
N THR A 6 -6.93 -30.43 32.61
CA THR A 6 -7.63 -30.89 31.40
C THR A 6 -8.47 -29.76 30.79
N TRP A 7 -8.17 -29.39 29.55
CA TRP A 7 -9.05 -28.58 28.70
C TRP A 7 -9.99 -29.51 27.91
N ARG A 8 -11.30 -29.40 28.15
CA ARG A 8 -12.35 -30.05 27.33
C ARG A 8 -12.83 -29.07 26.26
N ALA A 9 -12.69 -29.48 25.00
CA ALA A 9 -13.34 -28.83 23.86
C ALA A 9 -14.85 -29.08 23.90
N ARG A 10 -15.64 -28.03 23.64
CA ARG A 10 -17.06 -28.16 23.23
C ARG A 10 -17.20 -27.61 21.82
N SER A 11 -17.47 -28.53 20.91
CA SER A 11 -17.94 -28.32 19.55
C SER A 11 -19.44 -27.97 19.59
N THR A 12 -19.83 -26.91 18.91
CA THR A 12 -21.22 -26.69 18.50
C THR A 12 -21.25 -26.47 17.00
N VAL A 13 -21.82 -27.46 16.32
CA VAL A 13 -22.17 -27.48 14.91
C VAL A 13 -23.41 -26.62 14.71
N HIS A 14 -23.36 -25.67 13.78
CA HIS A 14 -24.54 -25.04 13.21
C HIS A 14 -24.51 -25.20 11.69
N ASP A 15 -25.41 -26.07 11.23
CA ASP A 15 -25.90 -26.15 9.86
C ASP A 15 -26.49 -24.80 9.45
N ILE A 16 -26.00 -24.24 8.35
CA ILE A 16 -26.71 -23.19 7.59
C ILE A 16 -26.77 -23.68 6.16
N GLY A 17 -28.01 -23.87 5.70
CA GLY A 17 -28.36 -24.51 4.45
C GLY A 17 -28.06 -23.68 3.19
N ASP A 18 -28.05 -24.45 2.10
CA ASP A 18 -27.86 -24.05 0.72
C ASP A 18 -28.84 -22.98 0.26
N ALA A 19 -28.29 -21.93 -0.37
CA ALA A 19 -29.02 -21.06 -1.28
C ALA A 19 -28.14 -20.79 -2.51
N GLU A 20 -28.41 -21.56 -3.57
CA GLU A 20 -27.89 -21.32 -4.92
C GLU A 20 -28.17 -19.87 -5.35
N ARG A 21 -27.11 -19.13 -5.72
CA ARG A 21 -27.22 -17.86 -6.46
C ARG A 21 -26.54 -17.98 -7.81
N ASP A 22 -27.37 -17.91 -8.83
CA ASP A 22 -27.05 -17.76 -10.25
C ASP A 22 -26.23 -16.46 -10.51
N PRO A 23 -25.00 -16.54 -11.05
CA PRO A 23 -24.16 -15.38 -11.30
C PRO A 23 -24.41 -14.68 -12.65
N ARG A 24 -25.48 -14.97 -13.41
CA ARG A 24 -25.69 -14.40 -14.76
C ARG A 24 -26.74 -13.30 -14.82
N ARG A 25 -26.49 -12.12 -14.24
CA ARG A 25 -27.23 -10.88 -14.63
C ARG A 25 -26.63 -9.58 -14.06
N ALA A 26 -25.87 -8.85 -14.87
CA ALA A 26 -25.92 -7.38 -14.99
C ALA A 26 -24.83 -6.83 -15.94
N SER A 27 -24.94 -7.07 -17.25
CA SER A 27 -24.23 -6.25 -18.24
C SER A 27 -25.02 -4.96 -18.47
N ARG A 28 -24.56 -3.83 -17.89
CA ARG A 28 -25.02 -2.50 -18.29
C ARG A 28 -24.21 -2.02 -19.50
N VAL A 29 -24.89 -1.90 -20.63
CA VAL A 29 -24.41 -1.23 -21.84
C VAL A 29 -24.49 0.28 -21.62
N TYR A 30 -23.36 0.99 -21.74
CA TYR A 30 -23.34 2.46 -21.82
C TYR A 30 -23.37 2.89 -23.29
N PRO A 31 -24.23 3.85 -23.69
CA PRO A 31 -24.24 4.40 -25.04
C PRO A 31 -23.03 5.32 -25.29
N ALA A 32 -22.52 5.26 -26.52
CA ALA A 32 -21.38 6.04 -26.99
C ALA A 32 -21.70 7.55 -27.06
N GLY A 33 -20.83 8.37 -26.47
CA GLY A 33 -20.85 9.82 -26.59
C GLY A 33 -20.21 10.33 -27.91
N PRO A 34 -20.46 11.60 -28.27
CA PRO A 34 -20.07 12.17 -29.55
C PRO A 34 -18.55 12.39 -29.69
N ARG A 35 -18.05 12.21 -30.91
CA ARG A 35 -16.65 12.38 -31.32
C ARG A 35 -16.28 13.85 -31.43
N SER A 36 -15.27 14.29 -30.70
CA SER A 36 -14.61 15.58 -30.90
C SER A 36 -13.43 15.44 -31.88
N HIS A 37 -13.35 16.37 -32.82
CA HIS A 37 -12.34 16.41 -33.88
C HIS A 37 -11.01 17.02 -33.38
N GLY A 38 -9.94 16.22 -33.49
CA GLY A 38 -8.72 16.58 -34.25
C GLY A 38 -7.86 17.76 -33.80
N GLY A 39 -7.06 17.57 -32.74
CA GLY A 39 -5.79 18.27 -32.56
C GLY A 39 -4.66 17.24 -32.46
N GLN A 40 -3.82 17.13 -33.49
CA GLN A 40 -2.69 16.20 -33.51
C GLN A 40 -1.56 16.74 -32.61
N VAL A 41 -1.41 16.15 -31.42
CA VAL A 41 -0.21 16.26 -30.60
C VAL A 41 0.81 15.22 -31.11
N PRO A 42 2.09 15.55 -31.28
CA PRO A 42 3.13 14.59 -31.66
C PRO A 42 3.17 13.42 -30.68
N LYS A 43 2.85 12.22 -31.16
CA LYS A 43 2.88 10.95 -30.41
C LYS A 43 4.25 10.31 -30.56
N ASP A 44 5.25 10.85 -29.89
CA ASP A 44 6.50 10.10 -29.71
C ASP A 44 6.33 9.07 -28.58
N GLY A 45 6.25 7.80 -28.97
CA GLY A 45 6.78 6.69 -28.16
C GLY A 45 5.96 6.15 -26.98
N MET A 46 4.66 6.41 -26.87
CA MET A 46 3.83 5.73 -25.85
C MET A 46 3.64 4.26 -26.24
N ARG A 47 4.53 3.38 -25.77
CA ARG A 47 4.40 1.92 -25.90
C ARG A 47 3.00 1.52 -25.47
N SER A 48 2.26 0.89 -26.38
CA SER A 48 1.01 0.19 -26.07
C SER A 48 1.36 -0.98 -25.15
N THR A 49 1.21 -0.81 -23.84
CA THR A 49 1.32 -1.89 -22.86
C THR A 49 0.03 -2.71 -22.90
N THR A 50 -0.07 -3.59 -23.89
CA THR A 50 -1.17 -4.56 -24.01
C THR A 50 -0.99 -5.74 -23.04
N GLU A 51 0.12 -5.78 -22.29
CA GLU A 51 0.34 -6.75 -21.24
C GLU A 51 -0.59 -6.46 -20.06
N ALA A 52 -1.22 -7.53 -19.53
CA ALA A 52 -2.10 -7.41 -18.38
C ALA A 52 -1.34 -6.76 -17.22
N PRO A 53 -1.99 -5.89 -16.41
CA PRO A 53 -1.38 -5.31 -15.23
C PRO A 53 -0.75 -6.39 -14.34
N GLU A 54 0.36 -6.08 -13.69
CA GLU A 54 1.18 -7.07 -12.98
C GLU A 54 0.44 -7.80 -11.85
N TRP A 55 -0.54 -7.14 -11.23
CA TRP A 55 -1.43 -7.76 -10.25
C TRP A 55 -2.35 -8.83 -10.84
N CYS A 56 -2.47 -8.92 -12.17
CA CYS A 56 -3.21 -9.99 -12.86
C CYS A 56 -2.37 -11.25 -13.09
N LEU A 57 -1.06 -11.23 -12.81
CA LEU A 57 -0.20 -12.40 -12.99
C LEU A 57 -0.38 -13.40 -11.84
N ASP A 58 -0.14 -14.68 -12.11
CA ASP A 58 -0.21 -15.74 -11.12
C ASP A 58 0.89 -15.58 -10.04
N PRO A 59 0.55 -15.41 -8.75
CA PRO A 59 1.52 -15.12 -7.70
C PRO A 59 2.30 -16.35 -7.23
N ARG A 60 1.83 -17.56 -7.57
CA ARG A 60 2.39 -18.83 -7.07
C ARG A 60 3.88 -19.01 -7.31
N PRO A 61 4.45 -18.66 -8.49
CA PRO A 61 5.89 -18.81 -8.73
C PRO A 61 6.75 -17.86 -7.89
N TRP A 62 6.17 -16.80 -7.34
CA TRP A 62 6.91 -15.77 -6.63
C TRP A 62 6.73 -15.87 -5.13
N PHE A 63 5.57 -16.25 -4.63
CA PHE A 63 5.29 -16.18 -3.21
C PHE A 63 5.07 -17.58 -2.62
N PRO A 64 6.10 -18.21 -2.02
CA PRO A 64 5.92 -19.44 -1.26
C PRO A 64 5.21 -19.15 0.07
N CYS A 65 4.38 -20.09 0.51
CA CYS A 65 3.75 -20.07 1.82
C CYS A 65 4.81 -20.25 2.92
N PRO A 66 4.84 -19.41 3.97
CA PRO A 66 5.82 -19.54 5.04
C PRO A 66 5.79 -20.86 5.82
N GLU A 67 4.64 -21.54 5.82
CA GLU A 67 4.44 -22.76 6.60
C GLU A 67 4.71 -24.05 5.80
N CYS A 68 4.23 -24.11 4.56
CA CYS A 68 4.31 -25.34 3.75
C CYS A 68 5.14 -25.21 2.47
N GLY A 69 5.64 -24.02 2.14
CA GLY A 69 6.44 -23.75 0.93
C GLY A 69 5.64 -23.72 -0.38
N GLU A 70 4.38 -24.16 -0.39
CA GLU A 70 3.52 -24.14 -1.57
C GLU A 70 3.25 -22.72 -2.06
N GLY A 71 3.06 -22.55 -3.37
CA GLY A 71 2.76 -21.25 -3.96
C GLY A 71 1.44 -20.65 -3.44
N LEU A 72 1.46 -19.37 -3.10
CA LEU A 72 0.28 -18.63 -2.66
C LEU A 72 -0.57 -18.16 -3.84
N PHE A 73 -1.87 -17.98 -3.61
CA PHE A 73 -2.87 -17.53 -4.57
C PHE A 73 -3.35 -16.13 -4.23
N TRP A 74 -3.88 -15.38 -5.19
CA TRP A 74 -4.61 -14.16 -4.88
C TRP A 74 -5.85 -14.44 -4.06
N GLU A 75 -6.13 -13.60 -3.08
CA GLU A 75 -7.43 -13.58 -2.40
C GLU A 75 -8.46 -12.91 -3.31
N ASP A 76 -9.60 -13.57 -3.56
CA ASP A 76 -10.61 -13.10 -4.52
C ASP A 76 -11.14 -11.68 -4.21
N LEU A 77 -11.32 -11.37 -2.94
CA LEU A 77 -11.85 -10.06 -2.49
C LEU A 77 -10.79 -8.95 -2.45
N GLN A 78 -9.50 -9.32 -2.41
CA GLN A 78 -8.39 -8.37 -2.28
C GLN A 78 -7.26 -8.67 -3.28
N HIS A 79 -7.68 -8.97 -4.51
CA HIS A 79 -6.79 -9.32 -5.61
C HIS A 79 -5.72 -8.24 -5.82
N GLY A 80 -4.46 -8.67 -5.94
CA GLY A 80 -3.30 -7.78 -6.06
C GLY A 80 -2.78 -7.19 -4.75
N VAL A 81 -3.45 -7.43 -3.61
CA VAL A 81 -3.08 -6.88 -2.30
C VAL A 81 -2.80 -7.99 -1.27
N GLN A 82 -3.64 -9.04 -1.29
CA GLN A 82 -3.54 -10.15 -0.36
C GLN A 82 -3.42 -11.50 -1.07
N LEU A 83 -2.73 -12.40 -0.39
CA LEU A 83 -2.42 -13.74 -0.82
C LEU A 83 -2.97 -14.75 0.18
N ILE A 84 -3.32 -15.96 -0.25
CA ILE A 84 -3.79 -17.06 0.60
C ILE A 84 -3.08 -18.37 0.24
N CYS A 85 -2.89 -19.25 1.23
CA CYS A 85 -2.46 -20.62 0.98
C CYS A 85 -3.69 -21.49 0.69
N ALA A 86 -3.72 -22.16 -0.47
CA ALA A 86 -4.80 -23.07 -0.85
C ALA A 86 -4.53 -24.54 -0.46
N ASN A 87 -3.37 -24.85 0.12
CA ASN A 87 -3.09 -26.19 0.62
C ASN A 87 -3.89 -26.43 1.90
N TYR A 88 -4.98 -27.20 1.81
CA TYR A 88 -5.88 -27.50 2.93
C TYR A 88 -5.23 -28.24 4.12
N GLN A 89 -4.04 -28.81 3.93
CA GLN A 89 -3.27 -29.45 5.01
C GLN A 89 -2.35 -28.48 5.74
N CYS A 90 -2.17 -27.26 5.22
CA CYS A 90 -1.33 -26.22 5.81
C CYS A 90 -2.02 -25.58 7.02
N SER A 91 -1.27 -25.29 8.08
CA SER A 91 -1.75 -24.51 9.24
C SER A 91 -2.24 -23.12 8.86
N SER A 92 -1.71 -22.56 7.76
CA SER A 92 -2.08 -21.26 7.20
C SER A 92 -3.07 -21.33 6.03
N ALA A 93 -3.72 -22.48 5.81
CA ALA A 93 -4.74 -22.61 4.78
C ALA A 93 -5.85 -21.55 4.96
N GLY A 94 -6.15 -20.79 3.91
CA GLY A 94 -7.18 -19.75 3.91
C GLY A 94 -6.88 -18.51 4.76
N MET A 95 -5.73 -18.43 5.43
CA MET A 95 -5.34 -17.21 6.14
C MET A 95 -4.76 -16.17 5.17
N SER A 96 -5.31 -14.96 5.19
CA SER A 96 -4.90 -13.89 4.30
C SER A 96 -3.56 -13.28 4.72
N LEU A 97 -2.66 -13.13 3.75
CA LEU A 97 -1.29 -12.66 3.90
C LEU A 97 -1.06 -11.48 2.96
N PRO A 98 -0.78 -10.26 3.45
CA PRO A 98 -0.53 -9.14 2.56
C PRO A 98 0.77 -9.36 1.77
N VAL A 99 0.82 -8.91 0.50
CA VAL A 99 1.97 -9.07 -0.40
C VAL A 99 3.30 -8.64 0.25
N TRP A 100 3.31 -7.53 0.99
CA TRP A 100 4.54 -7.08 1.65
C TRP A 100 5.07 -8.06 2.69
N ARG A 101 4.21 -8.84 3.35
CA ARG A 101 4.64 -9.83 4.35
C ARG A 101 5.13 -11.11 3.68
N ALA A 102 4.51 -11.50 2.57
CA ALA A 102 5.04 -12.54 1.71
C ALA A 102 6.42 -12.15 1.13
N GLN A 103 6.59 -10.88 0.77
CA GLN A 103 7.88 -10.34 0.35
C GLN A 103 8.93 -10.39 1.47
N GLN A 104 8.59 -9.95 2.68
CA GLN A 104 9.49 -10.03 3.84
C GLN A 104 9.97 -11.46 4.06
N HIS A 105 9.08 -12.45 3.97
CA HIS A 105 9.46 -13.85 4.10
C HIS A 105 10.48 -14.30 3.03
N ARG A 106 10.36 -13.83 1.78
CA ARG A 106 11.35 -14.09 0.73
C ARG A 106 12.70 -13.45 1.02
N GLU A 107 12.71 -12.22 1.54
CA GLU A 107 13.94 -11.54 1.99
C GLU A 107 14.59 -12.36 3.12
N ASP A 108 13.81 -12.83 4.10
CA ASP A 108 14.29 -13.63 5.23
C ASP A 108 14.89 -14.97 4.80
N LEU A 109 14.37 -15.57 3.71
CA LEU A 109 14.92 -16.77 3.08
C LEU A 109 16.12 -16.49 2.16
N GLY A 110 16.50 -15.22 1.95
CA GLY A 110 17.56 -14.82 1.02
C GLY A 110 17.22 -15.04 -0.46
N LEU A 111 15.93 -15.21 -0.79
CA LEU A 111 15.47 -15.37 -2.17
C LEU A 111 15.49 -14.05 -2.95
N ASP A 112 15.39 -12.93 -2.25
CA ASP A 112 15.53 -11.58 -2.80
C ASP A 112 16.58 -10.80 -2.01
N ALA A 113 17.42 -10.05 -2.72
CA ALA A 113 18.25 -9.02 -2.10
C ALA A 113 17.35 -7.83 -1.69
N PRO A 114 17.67 -7.12 -0.59
CA PRO A 114 16.92 -5.93 -0.20
C PRO A 114 17.15 -4.81 -1.23
N VAL A 115 16.29 -4.74 -2.24
CA VAL A 115 16.43 -3.74 -3.32
C VAL A 115 16.17 -2.33 -2.80
N SER A 116 15.32 -2.20 -1.77
CA SER A 116 14.87 -0.90 -1.26
C SER A 116 15.44 -0.59 0.12
N GLU A 117 16.75 -0.75 0.33
CA GLU A 117 17.42 -0.24 1.54
C GLU A 117 17.31 1.29 1.66
N ALA A 118 17.51 1.81 2.87
CA ALA A 118 17.54 3.24 3.11
C ALA A 118 18.77 3.87 2.42
N GLY A 119 18.59 4.99 1.71
CA GLY A 119 19.69 5.56 0.94
C GLY A 119 19.30 6.55 -0.14
N TRP A 120 20.31 7.27 -0.62
CA TRP A 120 20.31 8.08 -1.84
C TRP A 120 21.58 7.76 -2.65
N PRO A 121 21.53 7.69 -4.00
CA PRO A 121 20.34 7.80 -4.84
C PRO A 121 19.36 6.64 -4.64
N ARG A 122 18.07 6.87 -4.95
CA ARG A 122 17.11 5.76 -4.96
C ARG A 122 17.44 4.82 -6.13
N PRO A 123 17.42 3.49 -5.92
CA PRO A 123 17.55 2.56 -7.02
C PRO A 123 16.41 2.80 -7.99
N ALA A 124 16.73 2.74 -9.29
CA ALA A 124 15.74 2.91 -10.34
C ALA A 124 15.42 1.55 -10.95
N LEU A 125 14.13 1.21 -10.99
CA LEU A 125 13.61 0.04 -11.69
C LEU A 125 12.65 0.55 -12.76
N GLU A 126 12.78 0.04 -13.98
CA GLU A 126 11.96 0.46 -15.13
C GLU A 126 12.03 1.98 -15.40
N GLY A 127 13.17 2.60 -15.08
CA GLY A 127 13.39 4.03 -15.26
C GLY A 127 12.77 4.92 -14.17
N LEU A 128 12.14 4.34 -13.14
CA LEU A 128 11.51 5.07 -12.04
C LEU A 128 12.24 4.82 -10.72
N PRO A 129 12.46 5.85 -9.87
CA PRO A 129 13.05 5.68 -8.56
C PRO A 129 12.11 4.88 -7.65
N VAL A 130 12.63 3.86 -6.97
CA VAL A 130 11.86 3.00 -6.07
C VAL A 130 11.88 3.58 -4.64
N PRO A 131 10.72 4.00 -4.08
CA PRO A 131 10.63 4.42 -2.69
C PRO A 131 11.03 3.31 -1.73
N TYR A 132 11.60 3.70 -0.58
CA TYR A 132 11.98 2.81 0.51
C TYR A 132 10.81 1.93 1.00
N ILE A 133 9.59 2.48 1.05
CA ILE A 133 8.38 1.75 1.45
C ILE A 133 7.78 0.88 0.34
N THR A 134 8.28 0.90 -0.89
CA THR A 134 7.71 0.09 -1.99
C THR A 134 8.24 -1.34 -1.88
N PRO A 135 7.36 -2.36 -1.77
CA PRO A 135 7.81 -3.75 -1.80
C PRO A 135 8.35 -4.09 -3.19
N VAL A 136 9.45 -4.84 -3.24
CA VAL A 136 10.10 -5.28 -4.49
C VAL A 136 10.28 -6.80 -4.44
N THR A 137 9.67 -7.54 -5.37
CA THR A 137 9.74 -9.00 -5.44
C THR A 137 10.49 -9.42 -6.69
N SER A 138 11.55 -10.22 -6.57
CA SER A 138 12.32 -10.70 -7.74
C SER A 138 12.73 -9.56 -8.69
N GLY A 139 13.17 -8.43 -8.12
CA GLY A 139 13.58 -7.25 -8.88
C GLY A 139 12.43 -6.42 -9.47
N ARG A 140 11.18 -6.66 -9.06
CA ARG A 140 9.98 -5.96 -9.57
C ARG A 140 9.29 -5.15 -8.47
N PRO A 141 9.10 -3.82 -8.66
CA PRO A 141 8.46 -2.96 -7.68
C PRO A 141 6.93 -3.02 -7.75
N TRP A 142 6.26 -3.22 -6.63
CA TRP A 142 4.80 -3.17 -6.53
C TRP A 142 4.32 -1.75 -6.26
N TRP A 143 4.25 -0.91 -7.31
CA TRP A 143 4.02 0.54 -7.21
C TRP A 143 2.75 0.96 -6.46
N GLY A 144 1.69 0.14 -6.53
CA GLY A 144 0.42 0.41 -5.84
C GLY A 144 0.39 -0.05 -4.37
N LEU A 145 1.44 -0.71 -3.90
CA LEU A 145 1.50 -1.31 -2.57
C LEU A 145 2.53 -0.62 -1.69
N THR A 146 2.37 -0.82 -0.39
CA THR A 146 3.29 -0.30 0.63
C THR A 146 3.72 -1.41 1.55
N HIS A 147 4.99 -1.37 1.94
CA HIS A 147 5.58 -2.32 2.86
C HIS A 147 5.20 -1.94 4.29
N GLY A 148 4.22 -2.65 4.86
CA GLY A 148 3.62 -2.32 6.15
C GLY A 148 4.65 -2.07 7.26
N ALA A 149 5.60 -2.98 7.47
CA ALA A 149 6.63 -2.82 8.50
C ALA A 149 7.52 -1.57 8.29
N ARG A 150 7.82 -1.19 7.04
CA ARG A 150 8.62 0.00 6.72
C ARG A 150 7.80 1.28 6.91
N VAL A 151 6.51 1.25 6.58
CA VAL A 151 5.59 2.36 6.89
C VAL A 151 5.53 2.60 8.39
N VAL A 152 5.27 1.56 9.18
CA VAL A 152 5.24 1.64 10.66
C VAL A 152 6.56 2.18 11.19
N ARG A 153 7.70 1.72 10.67
CA ARG A 153 9.01 2.26 11.02
C ARG A 153 9.12 3.75 10.70
N CYS A 154 8.74 4.17 9.49
CA CYS A 154 8.76 5.59 9.10
C CYS A 154 7.90 6.46 10.01
N GLN A 155 6.70 5.98 10.34
CA GLN A 155 5.77 6.67 11.24
C GLN A 155 6.35 6.79 12.67
N ASN A 156 6.85 5.70 13.23
CA ASN A 156 7.37 5.65 14.60
C ASN A 156 8.68 6.42 14.75
N GLN A 157 9.60 6.28 13.80
CA GLN A 157 10.97 6.81 13.89
C GLN A 157 11.16 8.13 13.16
N TRP A 158 10.07 8.76 12.71
CA TRP A 158 10.11 10.01 11.93
C TRP A 158 11.09 9.91 10.75
N CYS A 159 10.94 8.88 9.92
CA CYS A 159 11.80 8.63 8.76
C CYS A 159 11.04 8.87 7.45
N CYS A 160 11.77 9.29 6.43
CA CYS A 160 11.22 9.55 5.11
C CYS A 160 10.73 8.25 4.45
N GLN A 161 9.47 8.21 4.01
CA GLN A 161 8.95 7.03 3.28
C GLN A 161 9.68 6.73 1.95
N VAL A 162 10.35 7.72 1.37
CA VAL A 162 11.00 7.58 0.06
C VAL A 162 12.43 7.09 0.19
N CYS A 163 13.23 7.64 1.10
CA CYS A 163 14.64 7.26 1.24
C CYS A 163 14.97 6.48 2.51
N GLY A 164 14.05 6.35 3.46
CA GLY A 164 14.25 5.62 4.70
C GLY A 164 15.12 6.31 5.76
N PHE A 165 15.68 7.49 5.48
CA PHE A 165 16.47 8.26 6.44
C PHE A 165 15.61 9.12 7.37
N GLY A 166 16.15 9.47 8.54
CA GLY A 166 15.52 10.37 9.50
C GLY A 166 15.15 11.73 8.88
N LEU A 167 13.99 12.24 9.28
CA LEU A 167 13.48 13.53 8.84
C LEU A 167 13.99 14.65 9.76
N PRO A 168 14.17 15.87 9.23
CA PRO A 168 14.30 17.05 10.07
C PRO A 168 13.01 17.31 10.87
N PRO A 169 13.05 18.23 11.86
CA PRO A 169 11.86 18.59 12.65
C PRO A 169 10.65 18.96 11.79
N ARG A 170 10.90 19.73 10.72
CA ARG A 170 9.93 20.06 9.68
C ARG A 170 10.11 19.13 8.49
N ALA A 171 9.02 18.53 8.04
CA ALA A 171 8.99 17.59 6.92
C ALA A 171 7.77 17.84 6.05
N TRP A 172 7.67 17.14 4.93
CA TRP A 172 6.60 17.32 3.97
C TRP A 172 5.68 16.11 3.90
N VAL A 173 4.39 16.37 3.81
CA VAL A 173 3.34 15.37 3.58
C VAL A 173 2.47 15.76 2.39
N LEU A 174 1.78 14.77 1.83
CA LEU A 174 0.73 14.98 0.83
C LEU A 174 -0.63 14.79 1.51
N VAL A 175 -1.44 15.84 1.53
CA VAL A 175 -2.76 15.85 2.18
C VAL A 175 -3.88 16.06 1.18
N ASN A 176 -5.05 15.47 1.44
CA ASN A 176 -6.27 15.78 0.69
C ASN A 176 -6.96 17.05 1.24
N THR A 177 -8.12 17.39 0.68
CA THR A 177 -8.90 18.58 1.09
C THR A 177 -9.52 18.48 2.49
N PHE A 178 -9.53 17.30 3.11
CA PHE A 178 -10.08 17.06 4.44
C PHE A 178 -8.98 17.02 5.53
N GLY A 179 -7.71 17.09 5.12
CA GLY A 179 -6.55 16.99 6.00
C GLY A 179 -6.02 15.57 6.17
N ASP A 180 -6.54 14.58 5.46
CA ASP A 180 -6.00 13.22 5.51
C ASP A 180 -4.66 13.16 4.78
N VAL A 181 -3.66 12.57 5.44
CA VAL A 181 -2.33 12.39 4.90
C VAL A 181 -2.33 11.15 4.00
N LEU A 182 -2.28 11.34 2.68
CA LEU A 182 -2.29 10.25 1.70
C LEU A 182 -0.89 9.69 1.43
N SER A 183 0.17 10.44 1.72
CA SER A 183 1.50 9.87 1.87
C SER A 183 1.50 8.88 3.04
N SER A 184 2.07 7.68 2.90
CA SER A 184 2.03 6.70 4.00
C SER A 184 2.89 7.13 5.21
N SER A 185 3.83 8.07 4.99
CA SER A 185 4.55 8.82 6.04
C SER A 185 5.12 10.12 5.45
N ALA A 186 5.77 10.93 6.28
CA ALA A 186 6.38 12.19 5.87
C ALA A 186 7.64 11.99 5.00
N MET A 187 8.10 13.09 4.37
CA MET A 187 9.16 13.10 3.37
C MET A 187 10.09 14.30 3.53
N HIS A 188 11.36 14.14 3.11
CA HIS A 188 12.20 15.31 2.83
C HIS A 188 11.63 16.08 1.63
N GLU A 189 11.89 17.39 1.57
CA GLU A 189 11.49 18.23 0.44
C GLU A 189 11.98 17.67 -0.91
N LYS A 190 13.27 17.30 -1.00
CA LYS A 190 13.85 16.68 -2.19
C LYS A 190 13.17 15.36 -2.57
N CYS A 191 12.78 14.56 -1.58
CA CYS A 191 12.06 13.31 -1.80
C CYS A 191 10.65 13.57 -2.32
N LEU A 192 9.95 14.58 -1.78
CA LEU A 192 8.65 15.02 -2.27
C LEU A 192 8.74 15.52 -3.72
N GLN A 193 9.72 16.37 -4.04
CA GLN A 193 9.95 16.86 -5.40
C GLN A 193 10.14 15.71 -6.39
N MET A 194 11.01 14.75 -6.06
CA MET A 194 11.20 13.54 -6.85
C MET A 194 9.89 12.78 -7.04
N SER A 195 9.18 12.43 -5.96
CA SER A 195 7.92 11.68 -6.04
C SER A 195 6.87 12.39 -6.88
N THR A 196 6.71 13.70 -6.72
CA THR A 196 5.75 14.48 -7.52
C THR A 196 6.19 14.61 -8.97
N SER A 197 7.50 14.64 -9.28
CA SER A 197 7.98 14.71 -10.67
C SER A 197 7.83 13.39 -11.44
N THR A 198 7.80 12.25 -10.73
CA THR A 198 7.81 10.92 -11.37
C THR A 198 6.50 10.16 -11.28
N CYS A 199 5.64 10.45 -10.30
CA CYS A 199 4.41 9.68 -10.07
C CYS A 199 3.21 10.28 -10.83
N PRO A 200 2.66 9.58 -11.85
CA PRO A 200 1.51 10.09 -12.61
C PRO A 200 0.26 10.32 -11.76
N HIS A 201 0.07 9.50 -10.71
CA HIS A 201 -1.07 9.63 -9.79
C HIS A 201 -1.02 10.91 -8.97
N LEU A 202 0.17 11.44 -8.67
CA LEU A 202 0.33 12.70 -7.96
C LEU A 202 0.18 13.91 -8.89
N LEU A 203 0.47 13.74 -10.18
CA LEU A 203 0.46 14.78 -11.22
C LEU A 203 -0.86 14.97 -11.96
N GLY A 204 -1.82 14.06 -11.78
CA GLY A 204 -3.07 14.11 -12.54
C GLY A 204 -3.88 15.39 -12.28
N PRO A 205 -4.56 15.99 -13.29
CA PRO A 205 -5.41 17.18 -13.11
C PRO A 205 -6.62 16.96 -12.17
N GLY A 206 -6.86 15.72 -11.72
CA GLY A 206 -7.82 15.39 -10.67
C GLY A 206 -7.21 15.18 -9.28
N SER A 207 -5.88 15.27 -9.14
CA SER A 207 -5.17 15.17 -7.87
C SER A 207 -5.52 16.40 -7.01
N ARG A 208 -6.40 16.20 -6.02
CA ARG A 208 -6.75 17.24 -5.03
C ARG A 208 -5.76 17.26 -3.87
N LEU A 209 -4.53 16.84 -4.14
CA LEU A 209 -3.49 16.73 -3.12
C LEU A 209 -2.73 18.04 -2.99
N ARG A 210 -2.49 18.43 -1.75
CA ARG A 210 -1.69 19.59 -1.39
C ARG A 210 -0.42 19.11 -0.69
N GLN A 211 0.68 19.78 -0.98
CA GLN A 211 1.91 19.63 -0.22
C GLN A 211 1.76 20.48 1.04
N ALA A 212 2.01 19.89 2.20
CA ALA A 212 2.03 20.60 3.47
C ALA A 212 3.35 20.33 4.17
N GLU A 213 3.99 21.40 4.64
CA GLU A 213 5.10 21.32 5.56
C GLU A 213 4.54 21.22 6.98
N VAL A 214 5.02 20.24 7.73
CA VAL A 214 4.50 19.87 9.05
C VAL A 214 5.63 19.51 9.99
N GLU A 215 5.41 19.75 11.28
CA GLU A 215 6.15 19.14 12.37
C GLU A 215 5.49 17.85 12.81
N ARG A 216 6.21 17.01 13.56
CA ARG A 216 5.63 15.75 14.09
C ARG A 216 4.42 16.01 14.98
N SER A 217 4.43 17.11 15.74
CA SER A 217 3.33 17.52 16.62
C SER A 217 2.08 18.00 15.87
N ASP A 218 2.18 18.31 14.58
CA ASP A 218 1.03 18.72 13.77
C ASP A 218 0.20 17.53 13.26
N ILE A 219 0.74 16.31 13.39
CA ILE A 219 0.12 15.08 12.89
C ILE A 219 -0.62 14.35 14.01
N LEU A 220 -1.84 13.91 13.72
CA LEU A 220 -2.57 12.94 14.53
C LEU A 220 -2.54 11.57 13.86
N GLY A 221 -2.23 10.52 14.62
CA GLY A 221 -2.39 9.11 14.23
C GLY A 221 -3.68 8.56 14.82
N ASP A 222 -4.60 8.10 13.97
CA ASP A 222 -5.90 7.57 14.36
C ASP A 222 -6.71 8.54 15.27
N GLY A 223 -6.51 9.84 15.07
CA GLY A 223 -7.19 10.92 15.82
C GLY A 223 -6.46 11.37 17.10
N GLU A 224 -5.37 10.72 17.48
CA GLU A 224 -4.59 11.04 18.67
C GLU A 224 -3.22 11.62 18.30
N PRO A 225 -2.60 12.45 19.16
CA PRO A 225 -1.22 12.90 18.94
C PRO A 225 -0.26 11.71 18.80
N LEU A 226 0.66 11.78 17.83
CA LEU A 226 1.62 10.69 17.61
C LEU A 226 2.41 10.39 18.88
N SER A 227 2.27 9.16 19.39
CA SER A 227 2.96 8.76 20.61
C SER A 227 4.46 8.58 20.39
N GLU A 228 5.27 8.83 21.44
CA GLU A 228 6.70 8.50 21.44
C GLU A 228 6.95 6.99 21.55
N ARG A 229 5.99 6.24 22.10
CA ARG A 229 6.09 4.78 22.24
C ARG A 229 5.99 4.05 20.89
N GLY A 230 5.45 4.73 19.87
CA GLY A 230 5.23 4.18 18.54
C GLY A 230 4.04 3.23 18.49
N ALA A 231 3.49 3.07 17.29
CA ALA A 231 2.42 2.12 17.01
C ALA A 231 2.98 0.76 16.59
N LEU A 232 2.27 -0.31 16.93
CA LEU A 232 2.57 -1.65 16.40
C LEU A 232 2.01 -1.85 14.99
N THR A 233 1.04 -1.01 14.62
CA THR A 233 0.34 -1.04 13.33
C THR A 233 0.49 0.29 12.63
N ARG A 234 0.16 0.30 11.33
CA ARG A 234 0.07 1.54 10.57
C ARG A 234 -1.06 2.39 11.14
N GLU A 235 -0.77 3.64 11.45
CA GLU A 235 -1.77 4.63 11.84
C GLU A 235 -2.28 5.40 10.61
N HIS A 236 -3.54 5.82 10.65
CA HIS A 236 -4.09 6.78 9.72
C HIS A 236 -3.71 8.20 10.15
N TRP A 237 -2.90 8.88 9.35
CA TRP A 237 -2.39 10.20 9.68
C TRP A 237 -3.30 11.32 9.16
N THR A 238 -3.50 12.35 9.99
CA THR A 238 -4.25 13.56 9.64
C THR A 238 -3.54 14.82 10.11
N VAL A 239 -3.80 15.97 9.47
CA VAL A 239 -3.27 17.30 9.83
C VAL A 239 -4.45 18.25 10.10
N PRO A 240 -4.85 18.46 11.36
CA PRO A 240 -6.06 19.23 11.71
C PRO A 240 -5.98 20.73 11.36
N THR A 241 -4.78 21.30 11.43
CA THR A 241 -4.51 22.74 11.32
C THR A 241 -4.75 23.30 9.92
N LEU A 242 -4.89 22.45 8.91
CA LEU A 242 -5.19 22.88 7.54
C LEU A 242 -6.68 23.14 7.29
N ASN A 243 -7.55 22.80 8.24
CA ASN A 243 -9.00 22.93 8.11
C ASN A 243 -9.55 24.30 8.59
N THR A 244 -8.71 25.20 9.12
CA THR A 244 -9.19 26.39 9.86
C THR A 244 -9.18 27.73 9.11
N SER A 245 -8.74 27.80 7.84
CA SER A 245 -8.60 29.09 7.13
C SER A 245 -9.77 29.47 6.20
N THR A 246 -11.01 29.10 6.54
CA THR A 246 -12.19 29.58 5.83
C THR A 246 -13.26 30.12 6.78
N SER A 247 -12.86 30.99 7.73
CA SER A 247 -13.81 31.95 8.28
C SER A 247 -14.08 33.01 7.21
N ILE A 248 -15.10 32.77 6.39
CA ILE A 248 -15.69 33.79 5.53
C ILE A 248 -16.30 34.83 6.47
N SER A 249 -15.58 35.93 6.68
CA SER A 249 -16.17 37.15 7.20
C SER A 249 -17.11 37.70 6.13
N THR A 250 -18.40 37.38 6.25
CA THR A 250 -19.44 38.02 5.45
C THR A 250 -19.61 39.46 5.97
N PRO A 251 -19.53 40.49 5.11
CA PRO A 251 -19.75 41.88 5.49
C PRO A 251 -21.20 42.17 5.90
#